data_AF-A0A8H6RF93-F1
#
_entry.id   AF-A0A8H6RF93-F1
#
_cell.length_a   1.000
_cell.length_b   1.000
_cell.length_c   1.000
_cell.angle_alpha   90.00
_cell.angle_beta   90.00
_cell.angle_gamma   90.00
#
_symmetry.space_group_name_H-M   'P 1'
#
loop_
_entity.id
_entity.type
_entity.pdbx_description
1 polymer ?
#
loop_
_entity_poly.entity_id
_entity_poly.type
_entity_poly.pdbx_seq_one_letter_code
_entity_poly.pdbx_strand_id
1 'polypeptide(L)'
;MSEARSSLDELSIEILGLESLFRASPRAEHGLFAKQMRLRDALDAWLSEYNTLLRPEAPTVIHRLREHSILSQYAILQILLATSLQPSTDTGAFDSHTSSLLDIIFHSIQIQILVFKSGSLRGTPFAHKPDVPKFSIDGFSIVPLFYTAIHCRHRYLRRQAVRLMKAAGSREAMWDANLMATVAREVIDIEEKGLDPLEERDGEVYQVPELESLGDMIPIKQRLWSLQITLPNGPWDRTVIECQRLDLNGHEEVISRVYDPMERRWSSASNPPITFTQDPNPPTPSKSTPTTSSP
;
A
#
# COMPACT_ATOMS: atom_id res chain seq x y z
N MET A 1 -1.84 -20.15 -16.13
CA MET A 1 -1.61 -19.42 -14.86
C MET A 1 -0.20 -18.84 -14.72
N SER A 2 0.89 -19.59 -14.95
CA SER A 2 2.25 -19.02 -14.85
C SER A 2 2.51 -17.92 -15.88
N GLU A 3 2.02 -18.10 -17.10
CA GLU A 3 2.12 -17.11 -18.19
C GLU A 3 1.27 -15.86 -17.91
N ALA A 4 -0.01 -16.05 -17.55
CA ALA A 4 -0.88 -14.95 -17.12
C ALA A 4 -0.29 -14.15 -15.95
N ARG A 5 0.38 -14.83 -15.02
CA ARG A 5 1.10 -14.20 -13.92
C ARG A 5 2.26 -13.32 -14.41
N SER A 6 3.14 -13.88 -15.24
CA SER A 6 4.29 -13.15 -15.80
C SER A 6 3.85 -11.91 -16.56
N SER A 7 2.80 -12.03 -17.38
CA SER A 7 2.24 -10.90 -18.13
C SER A 7 1.68 -9.80 -17.21
N LEU A 8 1.03 -10.16 -16.11
CA LEU A 8 0.55 -9.18 -15.13
C LEU A 8 1.72 -8.50 -14.38
N ASP A 9 2.77 -9.25 -14.07
CA ASP A 9 3.98 -8.71 -13.43
C ASP A 9 4.68 -7.69 -14.36
N GLU A 10 4.72 -7.92 -15.68
CA GLU A 10 5.25 -6.96 -16.66
C GLU A 10 4.41 -5.66 -16.69
N LEU A 11 3.08 -5.78 -16.69
CA LEU A 11 2.18 -4.62 -16.62
C LEU A 11 2.38 -3.85 -15.30
N SER A 12 2.65 -4.54 -14.20
CA SER A 12 2.87 -3.90 -12.89
C SER A 12 4.06 -2.94 -12.91
N ILE A 13 5.16 -3.33 -13.56
CA ILE A 13 6.38 -2.52 -13.67
C ILE A 13 6.10 -1.24 -14.46
N GLU A 14 5.38 -1.37 -15.57
CA GLU A 14 4.99 -0.24 -16.43
C GLU A 14 4.07 0.75 -15.69
N ILE A 15 3.10 0.24 -14.92
CA ILE A 15 2.15 1.04 -14.13
C ILE A 15 2.88 1.78 -13.00
N LEU A 16 3.72 1.10 -12.23
CA LEU A 16 4.50 1.72 -11.16
C LEU A 16 5.47 2.79 -11.70
N GLY A 17 6.04 2.56 -12.89
CA GLY A 17 6.87 3.55 -13.57
C GLY A 17 6.11 4.81 -13.98
N LEU A 18 4.81 4.70 -14.30
CA LEU A 18 3.98 5.84 -14.71
C LEU A 18 3.81 6.87 -13.58
N GLU A 19 3.54 6.41 -12.36
CA GLU A 19 3.43 7.28 -11.18
C GLU A 19 4.74 8.03 -10.91
N SER A 20 5.88 7.31 -10.96
CA SER A 20 7.20 7.90 -10.77
C SER A 20 7.51 8.98 -11.82
N LEU A 21 7.14 8.75 -13.08
CA LEU A 21 7.34 9.72 -14.17
C LEU A 21 6.46 10.96 -14.00
N PHE A 22 5.21 10.78 -13.59
CA PHE A 22 4.29 11.88 -13.34
C PHE A 22 4.78 12.78 -12.19
N ARG A 23 5.25 12.19 -11.08
CA ARG A 23 5.87 12.93 -9.98
C ARG A 23 7.11 13.71 -10.40
N ALA A 24 7.95 13.13 -11.27
CA ALA A 24 9.20 13.75 -11.71
C ALA A 24 9.00 14.89 -12.73
N SER A 25 8.02 14.76 -13.63
CA SER A 25 7.77 15.75 -14.68
C SER A 25 6.28 15.88 -15.01
N PRO A 26 5.51 16.63 -14.20
CA PRO A 26 4.09 16.86 -14.45
C PRO A 26 3.82 17.47 -15.83
N ARG A 27 4.75 18.28 -16.38
CA ARG A 27 4.59 18.99 -17.66
C ARG A 27 4.54 18.09 -18.92
N ALA A 28 4.77 16.78 -18.79
CA ALA A 28 4.71 15.81 -19.88
C ALA A 28 3.31 15.17 -20.07
N GLU A 29 2.25 15.85 -19.60
CA GLU A 29 0.88 15.34 -19.43
C GLU A 29 0.34 14.54 -20.62
N HIS A 30 0.43 15.09 -21.84
CA HIS A 30 -0.19 14.48 -23.03
C HIS A 30 0.36 13.07 -23.34
N GLY A 31 1.67 12.85 -23.19
CA GLY A 31 2.29 11.55 -23.40
C GLY A 31 1.97 10.55 -22.28
N LEU A 32 1.80 11.06 -21.06
CA LEU A 32 1.45 10.25 -19.89
C LEU A 32 0.00 9.78 -19.94
N PHE A 33 -0.95 10.64 -20.34
CA PHE A 33 -2.35 10.24 -20.54
C PHE A 33 -2.49 9.17 -21.63
N ALA A 34 -1.82 9.34 -22.77
CA ALA A 34 -1.80 8.32 -23.82
C ALA A 34 -1.19 7.00 -23.34
N LYS A 35 -0.17 7.05 -22.47
CA LYS A 35 0.41 5.85 -21.84
C LYS A 35 -0.56 5.20 -20.85
N GLN A 36 -1.23 5.98 -20.00
CA GLN A 36 -2.22 5.51 -19.03
C GLN A 36 -3.38 4.78 -19.73
N MET A 37 -3.92 5.36 -20.81
CA MET A 37 -4.98 4.76 -21.61
C MET A 37 -4.55 3.42 -22.22
N ARG A 38 -3.36 3.35 -22.85
CA ARG A 38 -2.85 2.10 -23.41
C ARG A 38 -2.65 1.02 -22.35
N LEU A 39 -2.17 1.39 -21.16
CA LEU A 39 -2.02 0.45 -20.06
C LEU A 39 -3.37 -0.02 -19.52
N ARG A 40 -4.41 0.83 -19.55
CA ARG A 40 -5.77 0.45 -19.16
C ARG A 40 -6.31 -0.59 -20.12
N ASP A 41 -6.24 -0.31 -21.42
CA ASP A 41 -6.69 -1.23 -22.47
C ASP A 41 -5.95 -2.57 -22.37
N ALA A 42 -4.64 -2.56 -22.10
CA ALA A 42 -3.83 -3.76 -21.91
C ALA A 42 -4.26 -4.55 -20.67
N LEU A 43 -4.53 -3.88 -19.55
CA LEU A 43 -4.96 -4.52 -18.30
C LEU A 43 -6.36 -5.13 -18.43
N ASP A 44 -7.27 -4.46 -19.14
CA ASP A 44 -8.62 -4.95 -19.42
C ASP A 44 -8.61 -6.12 -20.41
N ALA A 45 -7.78 -6.04 -21.45
CA ALA A 45 -7.55 -7.15 -22.37
C ALA A 45 -6.98 -8.38 -21.65
N TRP A 46 -5.99 -8.17 -20.76
CA TRP A 46 -5.42 -9.22 -19.93
C TRP A 46 -6.49 -9.91 -19.05
N LEU A 47 -7.41 -9.16 -18.44
CA LEU A 47 -8.49 -9.76 -17.63
C LEU A 47 -9.44 -10.61 -18.50
N SER A 48 -9.77 -10.12 -19.70
CA SER A 48 -10.62 -10.87 -20.65
C SER A 48 -9.96 -12.20 -21.06
N GLU A 49 -8.67 -12.17 -21.37
CA GLU A 49 -7.89 -13.35 -21.72
C GLU A 49 -7.76 -14.30 -20.52
N TYR A 50 -7.49 -13.78 -19.32
CA TYR A 50 -7.44 -14.56 -18.09
C TYR A 50 -8.75 -15.34 -17.84
N ASN A 51 -9.89 -14.66 -18.00
CA ASN A 51 -11.21 -15.25 -17.77
C ASN A 51 -11.61 -16.30 -18.82
N THR A 52 -11.08 -16.20 -20.04
CA THR A 52 -11.40 -17.14 -21.15
C THR A 52 -10.50 -18.37 -21.15
N LEU A 53 -9.23 -18.23 -20.79
CA LEU A 53 -8.23 -19.30 -20.93
C LEU A 53 -8.04 -20.19 -19.70
N LEU A 54 -8.51 -19.80 -18.51
CA LEU A 54 -8.10 -20.44 -17.26
C LEU A 54 -9.27 -20.91 -16.40
N ARG A 55 -9.78 -22.11 -16.69
CA ARG A 55 -10.61 -22.87 -15.74
C ARG A 55 -10.22 -24.35 -15.78
N PRO A 56 -9.55 -24.89 -14.76
CA PRO A 56 -9.41 -26.33 -14.62
C PRO A 56 -10.79 -26.94 -14.37
N GLU A 57 -11.05 -28.11 -14.93
CA GLU A 57 -12.26 -28.89 -14.62
C GLU A 57 -12.34 -29.26 -13.12
N ALA A 58 -11.19 -29.39 -12.44
CA ALA A 58 -11.08 -29.58 -10.99
C ALA A 58 -9.86 -28.82 -10.40
N PRO A 59 -10.03 -27.59 -9.89
CA PRO A 59 -8.90 -26.79 -9.39
C PRO A 59 -8.36 -27.33 -8.07
N THR A 60 -7.03 -27.47 -7.98
CA THR A 60 -6.33 -27.77 -6.71
C THR A 60 -6.37 -26.58 -5.75
N VAL A 61 -6.05 -26.79 -4.47
CA VAL A 61 -5.89 -25.68 -3.50
C VAL A 61 -4.87 -24.64 -4.01
N ILE A 62 -3.74 -25.13 -4.51
CA ILE A 62 -2.67 -24.32 -5.10
C ILE A 62 -3.18 -23.47 -6.26
N HIS A 63 -4.04 -24.02 -7.10
CA HIS A 63 -4.67 -23.27 -8.19
C HIS A 63 -5.50 -22.10 -7.65
N ARG A 64 -6.38 -22.36 -6.69
CA ARG A 64 -7.26 -21.32 -6.10
C ARG A 64 -6.48 -20.25 -5.37
N LEU A 65 -5.39 -20.61 -4.67
CA LEU A 65 -4.50 -19.64 -4.04
C LEU A 65 -3.87 -18.69 -5.07
N ARG A 66 -3.38 -19.23 -6.19
CA ARG A 66 -2.80 -18.43 -7.27
C ARG A 66 -3.83 -17.54 -7.93
N GLU A 67 -5.03 -18.06 -8.18
CA GLU A 67 -6.15 -17.32 -8.75
C GLU A 67 -6.51 -16.10 -7.88
N HIS A 68 -6.77 -16.29 -6.59
CA HIS A 68 -7.06 -15.17 -5.71
C HIS A 68 -5.89 -14.18 -5.56
N SER A 69 -4.65 -14.67 -5.56
CA SER A 69 -3.46 -13.79 -5.50
C SER A 69 -3.36 -12.92 -6.76
N ILE A 70 -3.56 -13.51 -7.93
CA ILE A 70 -3.54 -12.81 -9.23
C ILE A 70 -4.68 -11.78 -9.31
N LEU A 71 -5.90 -12.16 -8.90
CA LEU A 71 -7.04 -11.25 -8.95
C LEU A 71 -6.91 -10.09 -7.94
N SER A 72 -6.36 -10.35 -6.75
CA SER A 72 -6.02 -9.29 -5.79
C SER A 72 -4.99 -8.31 -6.37
N GLN A 73 -4.06 -8.80 -7.19
CA GLN A 73 -3.03 -7.97 -7.82
C GLN A 73 -3.55 -7.17 -9.00
N TYR A 74 -4.40 -7.78 -9.81
CA TYR A 74 -5.15 -7.06 -10.84
C TYR A 74 -5.96 -5.90 -10.22
N ALA A 75 -6.66 -6.15 -9.11
CA ALA A 75 -7.46 -5.13 -8.44
C ALA A 75 -6.62 -3.93 -7.97
N ILE A 76 -5.45 -4.16 -7.36
CA ILE A 76 -4.58 -3.05 -6.96
C ILE A 76 -3.97 -2.32 -8.17
N LEU A 77 -3.60 -3.03 -9.24
CA LEU A 77 -3.06 -2.42 -10.45
C LEU A 77 -4.09 -1.55 -11.17
N GLN A 78 -5.35 -1.96 -11.19
CA GLN A 78 -6.47 -1.15 -11.69
C GLN A 78 -6.56 0.19 -10.95
N ILE A 79 -6.42 0.19 -9.62
CA ILE A 79 -6.46 1.38 -8.77
C ILE A 79 -5.22 2.23 -9.03
N LEU A 80 -4.02 1.67 -8.90
CA LEU A 80 -2.75 2.37 -9.11
C LEU A 80 -2.72 3.07 -10.46
N LEU A 81 -3.15 2.39 -11.53
CA LEU A 81 -3.23 2.97 -12.86
C LEU A 81 -4.28 4.07 -12.96
N ALA A 82 -5.42 3.96 -12.27
CA ALA A 82 -6.47 4.98 -12.31
C ALA A 82 -6.02 6.26 -11.62
N THR A 83 -5.28 6.12 -10.53
CA THR A 83 -4.85 7.23 -9.68
C THR A 83 -3.45 7.74 -10.02
N SER A 84 -2.73 7.13 -10.96
CA SER A 84 -1.31 7.44 -11.26
C SER A 84 -1.06 8.87 -11.74
N LEU A 85 -2.05 9.50 -12.38
CA LEU A 85 -1.96 10.87 -12.93
C LEU A 85 -2.78 11.89 -12.12
N GLN A 86 -3.27 11.49 -10.94
CA GLN A 86 -3.99 12.40 -10.06
C GLN A 86 -3.02 13.10 -9.10
N PRO A 87 -3.26 14.38 -8.75
CA PRO A 87 -2.50 15.05 -7.71
C PRO A 87 -2.61 14.26 -6.39
N SER A 88 -1.51 14.16 -5.64
CA SER A 88 -1.52 13.44 -4.34
C SER A 88 -2.52 14.02 -3.34
N THR A 89 -2.87 15.30 -3.47
CA THR A 89 -3.88 16.00 -2.66
C THR A 89 -5.31 15.54 -2.92
N ASP A 90 -5.60 14.93 -4.07
CA ASP A 90 -6.93 14.40 -4.41
C ASP A 90 -7.17 13.02 -3.79
N THR A 91 -7.24 13.00 -2.46
CA THR A 91 -7.48 11.76 -1.70
C THR A 91 -8.90 11.20 -1.87
N GLY A 92 -9.81 11.96 -2.48
CA GLY A 92 -11.19 11.55 -2.74
C GLY A 92 -11.33 10.67 -3.98
N ALA A 93 -10.37 10.70 -4.90
CA ALA A 93 -10.42 9.90 -6.11
C ALA A 93 -10.54 8.38 -5.85
N PHE A 94 -9.98 7.89 -4.74
CA PHE A 94 -10.06 6.50 -4.32
C PHE A 94 -11.49 6.01 -4.01
N ASP A 95 -12.42 6.92 -3.71
CA ASP A 95 -13.81 6.54 -3.36
C ASP A 95 -14.52 5.86 -4.54
N SER A 96 -14.17 6.26 -5.77
CA SER A 96 -14.66 5.64 -7.01
C SER A 96 -14.19 4.18 -7.20
N HIS A 97 -13.18 3.75 -6.44
CA HIS A 97 -12.59 2.42 -6.50
C HIS A 97 -12.93 1.54 -5.29
N THR A 98 -13.96 1.91 -4.52
CA THR A 98 -14.40 1.13 -3.34
C THR A 98 -14.69 -0.34 -3.68
N SER A 99 -15.27 -0.62 -4.86
CA SER A 99 -15.49 -2.01 -5.30
C SER A 99 -14.19 -2.79 -5.48
N SER A 100 -13.18 -2.20 -6.13
CA SER A 100 -11.88 -2.87 -6.32
C SER A 100 -11.14 -3.07 -4.99
N LEU A 101 -11.29 -2.13 -4.05
CA LEU A 101 -10.77 -2.25 -2.69
C LEU A 101 -11.47 -3.37 -1.90
N LEU A 102 -12.77 -3.56 -2.13
CA LEU A 102 -13.55 -4.68 -1.60
C LEU A 102 -13.06 -6.02 -2.17
N ASP A 103 -12.80 -6.08 -3.48
CA ASP A 103 -12.27 -7.28 -4.14
C ASP A 103 -10.92 -7.71 -3.55
N ILE A 104 -10.04 -6.75 -3.21
CA ILE A 104 -8.78 -7.03 -2.50
C ILE A 104 -9.05 -7.71 -1.15
N ILE A 105 -10.01 -7.20 -0.37
CA ILE A 105 -10.41 -7.81 0.92
C ILE A 105 -10.98 -9.21 0.70
N PHE A 106 -11.87 -9.37 -0.28
CA PHE A 106 -12.46 -10.65 -0.64
C PHE A 106 -11.37 -11.69 -0.97
N HIS A 107 -10.47 -11.39 -1.91
CA HIS A 107 -9.43 -12.30 -2.32
C HIS A 107 -8.46 -12.64 -1.18
N SER A 108 -8.12 -11.65 -0.34
CA SER A 108 -7.28 -11.85 0.84
C SER A 108 -7.93 -12.80 1.85
N ILE A 109 -9.23 -12.66 2.09
CA ILE A 109 -10.00 -13.57 2.96
C ILE A 109 -10.00 -14.98 2.38
N GLN A 110 -10.28 -15.14 1.08
CA GLN A 110 -10.28 -16.46 0.44
C GLN A 110 -8.92 -17.15 0.53
N ILE A 111 -7.83 -16.40 0.33
CA ILE A 111 -6.47 -16.91 0.53
C ILE A 111 -6.30 -17.43 1.95
N GLN A 112 -6.65 -16.64 2.97
CA GLN A 112 -6.47 -17.05 4.36
C GLN A 112 -7.34 -18.27 4.73
N ILE A 113 -8.58 -18.35 4.23
CA ILE A 113 -9.46 -19.51 4.41
C ILE A 113 -8.85 -20.76 3.78
N LEU A 114 -8.34 -20.67 2.55
CA LEU A 114 -7.72 -21.79 1.84
C LEU A 114 -6.45 -22.26 2.57
N VAL A 115 -5.62 -21.33 3.01
CA VAL A 115 -4.42 -21.57 3.82
C VAL A 115 -4.78 -22.31 5.11
N PHE A 116 -5.81 -21.85 5.82
CA PHE A 116 -6.28 -22.46 7.06
C PHE A 116 -6.82 -23.88 6.85
N LYS A 117 -7.73 -24.05 5.87
CA LYS A 117 -8.43 -25.32 5.61
C LYS A 117 -7.49 -26.42 5.14
N SER A 118 -6.39 -26.06 4.49
CA SER A 118 -5.44 -27.02 3.93
C SER A 118 -4.54 -27.68 4.99
N GLY A 119 -4.64 -27.30 6.26
CA GLY A 119 -3.87 -27.88 7.38
C GLY A 119 -2.34 -27.68 7.30
N SER A 120 -1.82 -27.22 6.17
CA SER A 120 -0.39 -27.23 5.83
C SER A 120 0.36 -25.93 6.21
N LEU A 121 -0.31 -24.97 6.85
CA LEU A 121 0.28 -23.67 7.24
C LEU A 121 -0.08 -23.25 8.67
N ARG A 122 -0.64 -24.14 9.48
CA ARG A 122 -0.84 -23.93 10.92
C ARG A 122 0.21 -24.71 11.72
N GLY A 123 1.14 -23.98 12.31
CA GLY A 123 1.96 -24.46 13.43
C GLY A 123 3.46 -24.57 13.13
N THR A 124 4.14 -23.45 13.01
CA THR A 124 5.43 -23.12 13.67
C THR A 124 5.94 -21.78 13.11
N PRO A 125 6.52 -20.87 13.92
CA PRO A 125 7.41 -19.85 13.37
C PRO A 125 8.57 -20.61 12.72
N PHE A 126 8.51 -20.76 11.38
CA PHE A 126 9.52 -21.37 10.51
C PHE A 126 10.54 -22.27 11.23
N ALA A 127 10.08 -23.40 11.79
CA ALA A 127 11.00 -24.47 12.10
C ALA A 127 11.38 -25.10 10.77
N HIS A 128 12.67 -25.03 10.42
CA HIS A 128 13.29 -25.67 9.26
C HIS A 128 12.84 -27.15 9.13
N LYS A 129 11.78 -27.41 8.36
CA LYS A 129 11.48 -28.74 7.83
C LYS A 129 11.77 -28.74 6.33
N PRO A 130 12.67 -29.60 5.82
CA PRO A 130 13.13 -29.54 4.42
C PRO A 130 12.10 -29.98 3.38
N ASP A 131 11.01 -30.66 3.75
CA ASP A 131 10.17 -31.43 2.81
C ASP A 131 8.75 -30.86 2.56
N VAL A 132 8.42 -29.68 3.08
CA VAL A 132 7.18 -29.00 2.65
C VAL A 132 7.52 -28.15 1.45
N PRO A 133 6.87 -28.33 0.27
CA PRO A 133 7.07 -27.44 -0.85
C PRO A 133 6.90 -26.02 -0.34
N LYS A 134 7.95 -25.21 -0.47
CA LYS A 134 7.91 -23.77 -0.20
C LYS A 134 6.91 -23.17 -1.17
N PHE A 135 5.63 -23.26 -0.85
CA PHE A 135 4.64 -22.37 -1.39
C PHE A 135 4.91 -21.05 -0.68
N SER A 136 5.93 -20.32 -1.17
CA SER A 136 5.89 -18.88 -1.05
C SER A 136 4.56 -18.50 -1.67
N ILE A 137 3.56 -18.24 -0.83
CA ILE A 137 2.49 -17.35 -1.23
C ILE A 137 3.24 -16.05 -1.48
N ASP A 138 3.64 -15.87 -2.73
CA ASP A 138 4.64 -14.91 -3.15
C ASP A 138 4.19 -13.53 -2.68
N GLY A 139 5.04 -12.88 -1.89
CA GLY A 139 5.53 -11.52 -2.13
C GLY A 139 4.56 -10.34 -2.12
N PHE A 140 3.27 -10.57 -2.35
CA PHE A 140 2.34 -9.58 -2.88
C PHE A 140 0.94 -9.60 -2.24
N SER A 141 0.73 -10.30 -1.12
CA SER A 141 -0.54 -10.22 -0.38
C SER A 141 -0.61 -9.00 0.53
N ILE A 142 0.54 -8.50 1.00
CA ILE A 142 0.59 -7.41 1.97
C ILE A 142 0.38 -6.05 1.30
N VAL A 143 0.95 -5.82 0.11
CA VAL A 143 0.86 -4.52 -0.58
C VAL A 143 -0.60 -4.13 -0.88
N PRO A 144 -1.46 -4.98 -1.48
CA PRO A 144 -2.87 -4.64 -1.71
C PRO A 144 -3.61 -4.30 -0.42
N LEU A 145 -3.40 -5.08 0.66
CA LEU A 145 -4.02 -4.83 1.96
C LEU A 145 -3.54 -3.52 2.59
N PHE A 146 -2.24 -3.26 2.56
CA PHE A 146 -1.68 -2.02 3.05
C PHE A 146 -2.26 -0.82 2.28
N TYR A 147 -2.31 -0.92 0.95
CA TYR A 147 -2.89 0.13 0.11
C TYR A 147 -4.37 0.37 0.45
N THR A 148 -5.16 -0.69 0.64
CA THR A 148 -6.55 -0.57 1.10
C THR A 148 -6.65 0.14 2.45
N ALA A 149 -5.77 -0.16 3.40
CA ALA A 149 -5.79 0.45 4.72
C ALA A 149 -5.46 1.95 4.71
N ILE A 150 -4.60 2.40 3.79
CA ILE A 150 -4.13 3.79 3.69
C ILE A 150 -5.05 4.63 2.79
N HIS A 151 -5.55 4.08 1.68
CA HIS A 151 -6.23 4.85 0.64
C HIS A 151 -7.77 4.83 0.73
N CYS A 152 -8.38 3.77 1.27
CA CYS A 152 -9.83 3.70 1.42
C CYS A 152 -10.34 4.71 2.46
N ARG A 153 -11.54 5.29 2.28
CA ARG A 153 -12.18 6.15 3.30
C ARG A 153 -13.16 5.41 4.20
N HIS A 154 -13.63 4.22 3.82
CA HIS A 154 -14.52 3.41 4.65
C HIS A 154 -13.78 2.81 5.85
N ARG A 155 -14.15 3.27 7.05
CA ARG A 155 -13.50 2.89 8.32
C ARG A 155 -13.43 1.37 8.51
N TYR A 156 -14.50 0.67 8.11
CA TYR A 156 -14.58 -0.78 8.21
C TYR A 156 -13.51 -1.50 7.37
N LEU A 157 -13.45 -1.21 6.06
CA LEU A 157 -12.49 -1.85 5.14
C LEU A 157 -11.05 -1.62 5.57
N ARG A 158 -10.73 -0.41 6.01
CA ARG A 158 -9.39 -0.06 6.47
C ARG A 158 -8.96 -0.89 7.68
N ARG A 159 -9.83 -0.96 8.69
CA ARG A 159 -9.59 -1.76 9.90
C ARG A 159 -9.58 -3.26 9.60
N GLN A 160 -10.36 -3.71 8.61
CA GLN A 160 -10.34 -5.10 8.18
C GLN A 160 -9.04 -5.46 7.46
N ALA A 161 -8.52 -4.59 6.60
CA ALA A 161 -7.23 -4.78 5.96
C ALA A 161 -6.09 -4.93 6.98
N VAL A 162 -6.08 -4.09 8.03
CA VAL A 162 -5.14 -4.21 9.15
C VAL A 162 -5.27 -5.55 9.87
N ARG A 163 -6.49 -6.00 10.16
CA ARG A 163 -6.75 -7.30 10.78
C ARG A 163 -6.25 -8.45 9.91
N LEU A 164 -6.46 -8.39 8.60
CA LEU A 164 -5.98 -9.38 7.64
C LEU A 164 -4.45 -9.42 7.56
N MET A 165 -3.76 -8.28 7.54
CA MET A 165 -2.29 -8.24 7.58
C MET A 165 -1.75 -8.87 8.87
N LYS A 166 -2.35 -8.58 10.03
CA LYS A 166 -1.97 -9.22 11.31
C LYS A 166 -2.22 -10.72 11.29
N ALA A 167 -3.34 -11.17 10.73
CA ALA A 167 -3.70 -12.58 10.64
C ALA A 167 -2.82 -13.36 9.66
N ALA A 168 -2.29 -12.72 8.62
CA ALA A 168 -1.39 -13.35 7.66
C ALA A 168 -0.08 -13.82 8.31
N GLY A 169 0.37 -13.17 9.39
CA GLY A 169 1.46 -13.61 10.27
C GLY A 169 2.83 -13.84 9.62
N SER A 170 2.96 -13.56 8.32
CA SER A 170 4.07 -13.97 7.47
C SER A 170 4.96 -12.78 7.14
N ARG A 171 6.28 -12.98 7.14
CA ARG A 171 7.23 -12.08 6.52
C ARG A 171 7.25 -12.37 5.03
N GLU A 172 6.79 -11.41 4.24
CA GLU A 172 6.67 -11.55 2.80
C GLU A 172 7.82 -10.76 2.16
N ALA A 173 8.95 -11.43 1.88
CA ALA A 173 10.15 -10.80 1.33
C ALA A 173 10.56 -9.52 2.10
N MET A 174 10.49 -8.34 1.46
CA MET A 174 10.84 -7.03 2.03
C MET A 174 9.72 -6.39 2.88
N TRP A 175 8.49 -6.93 2.84
CA TRP A 175 7.33 -6.40 3.54
C TRP A 175 7.03 -7.23 4.80
N ASP A 176 7.29 -6.65 5.97
CA ASP A 176 6.90 -7.25 7.25
C ASP A 176 5.42 -6.92 7.54
N ALA A 177 4.53 -7.90 7.37
CA ALA A 177 3.09 -7.74 7.52
C ALA A 177 2.68 -7.11 8.86
N ASN A 178 3.41 -7.44 9.95
CA ASN A 178 3.12 -6.87 11.28
C ASN A 178 3.54 -5.41 11.37
N LEU A 179 4.71 -5.07 10.80
CA LEU A 179 5.14 -3.68 10.72
C LEU A 179 4.17 -2.86 9.87
N MET A 180 3.78 -3.36 8.70
CA MET A 180 2.85 -2.67 7.81
C MET A 180 1.47 -2.49 8.44
N ALA A 181 0.97 -3.50 9.16
CA ALA A 181 -0.26 -3.38 9.93
C ALA A 181 -0.14 -2.34 11.07
N THR A 182 1.03 -2.24 11.70
CA THR A 182 1.31 -1.26 12.76
C THR A 182 1.33 0.17 12.21
N VAL A 183 2.00 0.38 11.06
CA VAL A 183 2.02 1.66 10.34
C VAL A 183 0.61 2.04 9.87
N ALA A 184 -0.09 1.12 9.23
CA ALA A 184 -1.45 1.37 8.74
C ALA A 184 -2.42 1.70 9.88
N ARG A 185 -2.28 1.05 11.04
CA ARG A 185 -3.10 1.38 12.22
C ARG A 185 -2.83 2.79 12.72
N GLU A 186 -1.58 3.22 12.79
CA GLU A 186 -1.24 4.59 13.22
C GLU A 186 -1.82 5.63 12.24
N VAL A 187 -1.72 5.37 10.93
CA VAL A 187 -2.33 6.24 9.91
C VAL A 187 -3.84 6.34 10.11
N ILE A 188 -4.53 5.20 10.32
CA ILE A 188 -5.96 5.17 10.62
C ILE A 188 -6.27 5.97 11.90
N ASP A 189 -5.49 5.80 12.95
CA ASP A 189 -5.73 6.46 14.24
C ASP A 189 -5.49 7.99 14.15
N ILE A 190 -4.56 8.45 13.30
CA ILE A 190 -4.35 9.88 13.01
C ILE A 190 -5.55 10.49 12.27
N GLU A 191 -6.07 9.80 11.26
CA GLU A 191 -7.17 10.30 10.43
C GLU A 191 -8.53 10.20 11.12
N GLU A 192 -8.79 9.09 11.83
CA GLU A 192 -10.05 8.88 12.57
C GLU A 192 -10.10 9.65 13.90
N LYS A 193 -9.08 10.47 14.22
CA LYS A 193 -9.03 11.24 15.47
C LYS A 193 -10.26 12.14 15.61
N GLY A 194 -10.99 11.95 16.70
CA GLY A 194 -12.19 12.72 17.03
C GLY A 194 -13.48 12.20 16.40
N LEU A 195 -13.44 11.06 15.71
CA LEU A 195 -14.64 10.31 15.32
C LEU A 195 -15.08 9.37 16.45
N ASP A 196 -16.36 9.03 16.46
CA ASP A 196 -16.88 8.04 17.41
C ASP A 196 -16.18 6.69 17.21
N PRO A 197 -15.86 5.96 18.29
CA PRO A 197 -15.25 4.64 18.20
C PRO A 197 -16.08 3.73 17.29
N LEU A 198 -15.44 3.14 16.29
CA LEU A 198 -16.07 2.07 15.53
C LEU A 198 -16.15 0.85 16.44
N GLU A 199 -17.33 0.28 16.64
CA GLU A 199 -17.45 -1.01 17.33
C GLU A 199 -16.61 -2.03 16.58
N GLU A 200 -15.56 -2.54 17.25
CA GLU A 200 -14.75 -3.60 16.68
C GLU A 200 -15.61 -4.86 16.64
N ARG A 201 -15.98 -5.27 15.42
CA ARG A 201 -16.70 -6.53 15.19
C ARG A 201 -15.73 -7.69 15.38
N ASP A 202 -15.49 -8.02 16.64
CA ASP A 202 -14.65 -9.15 17.04
C ASP A 202 -15.24 -10.45 16.49
N GLY A 203 -14.46 -11.18 15.68
CA GLY A 203 -14.86 -12.43 15.03
C GLY A 203 -15.17 -12.34 13.53
N GLU A 204 -15.28 -11.14 12.94
CA GLU A 204 -15.64 -10.97 11.52
C GLU A 204 -14.43 -10.84 10.56
N VAL A 205 -13.21 -11.18 11.00
CA VAL A 205 -11.99 -11.00 10.18
C VAL A 205 -12.12 -11.61 8.79
N TYR A 206 -12.76 -12.78 8.71
CA TYR A 206 -12.94 -13.57 7.49
C TYR A 206 -14.31 -13.38 6.83
N GLN A 207 -15.09 -12.39 7.24
CA GLN A 207 -16.36 -12.07 6.59
C GLN A 207 -16.13 -10.98 5.55
N VAL A 208 -16.56 -11.24 4.32
CA VAL A 208 -16.51 -10.24 3.27
C VAL A 208 -17.69 -9.30 3.49
N PRO A 209 -17.47 -8.00 3.71
CA PRO A 209 -18.58 -7.09 3.89
C PRO A 209 -19.31 -6.85 2.56
N GLU A 210 -20.60 -6.55 2.65
CA GLU A 210 -21.37 -6.03 1.52
C GLU A 210 -21.11 -4.52 1.38
N LEU A 211 -21.17 -3.98 0.16
CA LEU A 211 -20.87 -2.58 -0.13
C LEU A 211 -21.81 -1.64 0.66
N GLU A 212 -23.07 -2.03 0.79
CA GLU A 212 -24.12 -1.33 1.52
C GLU A 212 -23.90 -1.33 3.04
N SER A 213 -23.11 -2.29 3.54
CA SER A 213 -22.87 -2.51 4.97
C SER A 213 -21.60 -1.82 5.51
N LEU A 214 -20.84 -1.14 4.65
CA LEU A 214 -19.54 -0.56 4.99
C LEU A 214 -19.60 0.61 5.98
N GLY A 215 -20.78 1.21 6.13
CA GLY A 215 -21.00 2.36 7.01
C GLY A 215 -20.23 3.61 6.56
N ASP A 216 -19.99 4.51 7.51
CA ASP A 216 -19.51 5.85 7.23
C ASP A 216 -18.06 5.89 6.72
N MET A 217 -17.83 6.80 5.77
CA MET A 217 -16.50 7.21 5.34
C MET A 217 -15.94 8.27 6.28
N ILE A 218 -14.62 8.27 6.49
CA ILE A 218 -13.96 9.40 7.16
C ILE A 218 -14.10 10.68 6.31
N PRO A 219 -14.35 11.85 6.92
CA PRO A 219 -14.34 13.14 6.24
C PRO A 219 -13.08 13.41 5.42
N ILE A 220 -13.22 13.99 4.23
CA ILE A 220 -12.09 14.30 3.33
C ILE A 220 -11.03 15.19 4.00
N LYS A 221 -11.46 16.14 4.84
CA LYS A 221 -10.58 17.05 5.60
C LYS A 221 -9.68 16.35 6.64
N GLN A 222 -9.99 15.10 6.99
CA GLN A 222 -9.18 14.30 7.91
C GLN A 222 -8.14 13.45 7.17
N ARG A 223 -8.17 13.41 5.83
CA ARG A 223 -7.28 12.58 5.02
C ARG A 223 -5.86 13.14 4.96
N LEU A 224 -4.90 12.22 5.13
CA LEU A 224 -3.51 12.40 4.79
C LEU A 224 -3.37 12.24 3.27
N TRP A 225 -2.71 13.18 2.63
CA TRP A 225 -2.44 13.15 1.19
C TRP A 225 -1.00 12.70 0.87
N SER A 226 -0.12 12.67 1.87
CA SER A 226 1.23 12.10 1.76
C SER A 226 1.55 11.25 2.98
N LEU A 227 2.23 10.13 2.73
CA LEU A 227 2.78 9.23 3.73
C LEU A 227 4.18 8.80 3.26
N GLN A 228 5.20 9.17 4.04
CA GLN A 228 6.56 8.67 3.89
C GLN A 228 6.87 7.73 5.05
N ILE A 229 7.49 6.59 4.75
CA ILE A 229 7.82 5.57 5.74
C ILE A 229 9.33 5.34 5.67
N THR A 230 10.04 5.63 6.75
CA THR A 230 11.43 5.24 6.92
C THR A 230 11.47 3.85 7.56
N LEU A 231 11.76 2.84 6.74
CA LEU A 231 11.87 1.46 7.18
C LEU A 231 13.12 1.27 8.08
N PRO A 232 13.03 0.39 9.09
CA PRO A 232 14.14 0.13 9.98
C PRO A 232 15.24 -0.68 9.26
N ASN A 233 16.52 -0.35 9.52
CA ASN A 233 17.66 -1.10 8.95
C ASN A 233 17.96 -2.38 9.76
N GLY A 234 17.45 -2.48 10.98
CA GLY A 234 17.56 -3.63 11.87
C GLY A 234 16.29 -3.87 12.67
N PRO A 235 16.15 -5.04 13.32
CA PRO A 235 14.92 -5.44 14.02
C PRO A 235 14.54 -4.54 15.21
N TRP A 236 15.47 -3.74 15.71
CA TRP A 236 15.30 -2.84 16.84
C TRP A 236 15.32 -1.36 16.44
N ASP A 237 15.55 -1.08 15.16
CA ASP A 237 15.57 0.29 14.68
C ASP A 237 14.15 0.85 14.68
N ARG A 238 14.07 2.16 14.91
CA ARG A 238 12.79 2.86 14.94
C ARG A 238 12.27 3.03 13.54
N THR A 239 10.95 2.88 13.39
CA THR A 239 10.24 3.24 12.15
C THR A 239 9.72 4.65 12.28
N VAL A 240 9.98 5.50 11.29
CA VAL A 240 9.45 6.87 11.26
C VAL A 240 8.41 6.96 10.16
N ILE A 241 7.28 7.59 10.46
CA ILE A 241 6.32 8.00 9.45
C ILE A 241 6.19 9.51 9.45
N GLU A 242 6.16 10.08 8.25
CA GLU A 242 5.88 11.49 8.03
C GLU A 242 4.64 11.60 7.15
N CYS A 243 3.61 12.23 7.71
CA CYS A 243 2.31 12.36 7.10
C CYS A 243 2.03 13.83 6.82
N GLN A 244 1.35 14.13 5.72
CA GLN A 244 0.93 15.49 5.41
C GLN A 244 -0.58 15.54 5.16
N ARG A 245 -1.24 16.57 5.69
CA ARG A 245 -2.66 16.86 5.47
C ARG A 245 -2.91 18.37 5.40
N LEU A 246 -4.14 18.75 5.12
CA LEU A 246 -4.63 20.12 5.36
C LEU A 246 -5.27 20.17 6.75
N ASP A 247 -4.93 21.19 7.54
CA ASP A 247 -5.56 21.47 8.81
C ASP A 247 -7.00 22.02 8.61
N LEU A 248 -7.71 22.28 9.71
CA LEU A 248 -9.09 22.81 9.65
C LEU A 248 -9.19 24.22 9.04
N ASN A 249 -8.08 24.93 8.92
CA ASN A 249 -7.98 26.26 8.33
C ASN A 249 -7.48 26.20 6.87
N GLY A 250 -7.19 25.00 6.34
CA GLY A 250 -6.64 24.79 5.00
C GLY A 250 -5.12 25.00 4.91
N HIS A 251 -4.40 25.10 6.03
CA HIS A 251 -2.94 25.15 6.03
C HIS A 251 -2.35 23.74 6.00
N GLU A 252 -1.17 23.59 5.41
CA GLU A 252 -0.45 22.33 5.43
C GLU A 252 0.03 22.00 6.85
N GLU A 253 -0.31 20.79 7.31
CA GLU A 253 0.14 20.23 8.57
C GLU A 253 1.01 19.00 8.29
N VAL A 254 2.23 19.01 8.84
CA VAL A 254 3.15 17.87 8.79
C VAL A 254 3.15 17.17 10.16
N ILE A 255 2.87 15.88 10.15
CA ILE A 255 2.80 15.04 11.35
C ILE A 255 3.92 14.00 11.27
N SER A 256 4.86 14.03 12.22
CA SER A 256 5.95 13.05 12.31
C SER A 256 5.79 12.17 13.54
N ARG A 257 5.78 10.85 13.32
CA ARG A 257 5.59 9.83 14.36
C ARG A 257 6.70 8.81 14.30
N VAL A 258 7.17 8.40 15.48
CA VAL A 258 8.27 7.45 15.64
C VAL A 258 7.75 6.24 16.41
N TYR A 259 7.88 5.07 15.81
CA TYR A 259 7.56 3.79 16.42
C TYR A 259 8.82 3.19 17.05
N ASP A 260 8.73 2.91 18.35
CA ASP A 260 9.75 2.18 19.07
C ASP A 260 9.35 0.70 19.17
N PRO A 261 10.10 -0.23 18.52
CA PRO A 261 9.75 -1.65 18.51
C PRO A 261 9.90 -2.33 19.87
N MET A 262 10.75 -1.81 20.78
CA MET A 262 10.92 -2.37 22.13
C MET A 262 9.71 -2.04 23.00
N GLU A 263 9.26 -0.79 22.94
CA GLU A 263 8.12 -0.30 23.71
C GLU A 263 6.76 -0.55 23.02
N ARG A 264 6.78 -0.97 21.75
CA ARG A 264 5.61 -1.17 20.89
C ARG A 264 4.66 0.03 20.89
N ARG A 265 5.23 1.23 20.86
CA ARG A 265 4.48 2.48 20.99
C ARG A 265 4.91 3.52 19.98
N TRP A 266 3.95 4.35 19.60
CA TRP A 266 4.19 5.55 18.82
C TRP A 266 4.38 6.76 19.72
N SER A 267 5.34 7.61 19.37
CA SER A 267 5.56 8.92 19.98
C SER A 267 5.69 9.99 18.90
N SER A 268 5.31 11.22 19.21
CA SER A 268 5.58 12.34 18.31
C SER A 268 7.09 12.56 18.23
N ALA A 269 7.61 12.79 17.03
CA ALA A 269 9.03 13.13 16.88
C ALA A 269 9.30 14.46 17.62
N SER A 270 10.23 14.46 18.57
CA SER A 270 10.57 15.66 19.36
C SER A 270 11.40 16.69 18.59
N ASN A 271 11.61 16.49 17.29
CA ASN A 271 12.00 17.44 16.25
C ASN A 271 11.89 16.70 14.91
N PRO A 272 11.43 17.32 13.82
CA PRO A 272 11.47 16.69 12.51
C PRO A 272 12.94 16.37 12.16
N PRO A 273 13.24 15.19 11.59
CA PRO A 273 14.56 14.98 11.00
C PRO A 273 14.78 16.08 9.96
N ILE A 274 15.92 16.77 10.06
CA ILE A 274 16.31 17.79 9.07
C ILE A 274 16.27 17.11 7.71
N THR A 275 15.31 17.50 6.87
CA THR A 275 15.24 17.09 5.48
C THR A 275 16.46 17.70 4.81
N PHE A 276 17.47 16.88 4.53
CA PHE A 276 18.52 17.28 3.59
C PHE A 276 17.89 17.29 2.20
N THR A 277 17.26 18.41 1.84
CA THR A 277 17.18 18.77 0.42
C THR A 277 18.62 18.92 -0.05
N GLN A 278 19.13 17.93 -0.78
CA GLN A 278 20.31 18.12 -1.61
C GLN A 278 19.95 19.21 -2.61
N ASP A 279 20.36 20.44 -2.30
CA ASP A 279 20.43 21.51 -3.28
C ASP A 279 21.33 21.02 -4.43
N PRO A 280 20.85 21.00 -5.69
CA PRO A 280 21.61 20.43 -6.80
C PRO A 280 22.77 21.34 -7.26
N ASN A 281 23.08 22.41 -6.54
CA ASN A 281 24.15 23.33 -6.89
C ASN A 281 25.20 23.42 -5.78
N PRO A 282 26.47 23.07 -6.06
CA PRO A 282 27.55 23.39 -5.14
C PRO A 282 27.70 24.91 -5.03
N PRO A 283 28.01 25.46 -3.84
CA PRO A 283 28.27 26.88 -3.68
C PRO A 283 29.46 27.28 -4.56
N THR A 284 29.22 28.23 -5.45
CA THR A 284 30.25 28.89 -6.25
C THR A 284 31.28 29.54 -5.30
N PRO A 285 32.58 29.29 -5.48
CA PRO A 285 33.59 29.92 -4.65
C PRO A 285 33.58 31.44 -4.90
N SER A 286 33.31 32.19 -3.84
CA SER A 286 33.41 33.65 -3.80
C SER A 286 34.83 34.06 -4.23
N LYS A 287 34.94 34.76 -5.37
CA LYS A 287 36.18 35.42 -5.76
C LYS A 287 36.48 36.53 -4.75
N SER A 288 37.47 36.29 -3.89
CA SER A 288 38.15 37.34 -3.13
C SER A 288 38.83 38.29 -4.11
N THR A 289 38.38 39.55 -4.12
CA THR A 289 39.07 40.66 -4.78
C THR A 289 40.40 40.95 -4.06
N PRO A 290 41.53 41.08 -4.77
CA PRO A 290 42.77 41.52 -4.15
C PRO A 290 42.76 43.05 -4.01
N THR A 291 42.92 43.50 -2.76
CA THR A 291 43.16 44.89 -2.37
C THR A 291 44.52 45.33 -2.91
N THR A 292 44.51 46.36 -3.75
CA THR A 292 45.68 47.10 -4.19
C THR A 292 46.28 47.88 -3.01
N SER A 293 47.55 47.63 -2.71
CA SER A 293 48.38 48.52 -1.90
C SER A 293 49.66 48.85 -2.67
N SER A 294 49.75 50.09 -3.15
CA SER A 294 51.00 50.75 -3.52
C SER A 294 51.20 51.93 -2.55
N PRO A 295 52.46 52.33 -2.34
CA PRO A 295 52.93 53.50 -3.08
C PRO A 295 54.02 53.17 -4.09
#